data_AF-A0A535K944-F1
#
_entry.id   AF-A0A535K944-F1
#
_cell.length_a   1.000
_cell.length_b   1.000
_cell.length_c   1.000
_cell.angle_alpha   90.00
_cell.angle_beta   90.00
_cell.angle_gamma   90.00
#
_symmetry.space_group_name_H-M   'P 1'
#
loop_
_entity.id
_entity.type
_entity.pdbx_description
1 polymer ?
#
loop_
_entity_poly.entity_id
_entity_poly.type
_entity_poly.pdbx_seq_one_letter_code
_entity_poly.pdbx_strand_id
1 'polypeptide(L)'
;MNPIKAVHILDDPMPEYGDHEPTDDPLQILRHSTAHLLAAAVTELYPGTKYAIGPAIKEPPGFYYDFDFTKPISESDLPAIESRMRRIAQEGRPFEKEILPREKAIEEFRKRGQDYKLELIADKVMGDGVSVYRTGDFLDLCLGPHVNSTRDLKAFKLQRVSGAYWRGDEKKPQLTRIYGTAWQSQKELDDYMKFLEEAEKRDHKKLGKDLKLFAVDDRVGPGLPLWLPDGATIRRELERFIVDEELARGYQHVRTPDVARLDLFRQSGHAQLYAEYMYPPMKFEDGEELELRPVNCPHHIVVYQTELRSYRDLPLRIAE
;
A
#
# COMPACT_ATOMS: atom_id res chain seq x y z
N MET A 1 -23.71 20.05 -27.77
CA MET A 1 -23.78 18.94 -26.80
C MET A 1 -22.38 18.34 -26.69
N ASN A 2 -21.63 18.74 -25.67
CA ASN A 2 -20.33 18.17 -25.35
C ASN A 2 -20.53 17.41 -24.03
N PRO A 3 -20.36 16.08 -23.99
CA PRO A 3 -20.42 15.36 -22.72
C PRO A 3 -19.16 15.70 -21.93
N ILE A 4 -19.37 16.33 -20.79
CA ILE A 4 -18.36 16.58 -19.76
C ILE A 4 -17.88 15.20 -19.29
N LYS A 5 -16.62 14.86 -19.56
CA LYS A 5 -15.96 13.70 -18.96
C LYS A 5 -15.97 13.91 -17.44
N ALA A 6 -16.64 13.00 -16.73
CA ALA A 6 -16.51 12.89 -15.29
C ALA A 6 -15.02 12.64 -14.97
N VAL A 7 -14.40 13.58 -14.28
CA VAL A 7 -13.10 13.35 -13.64
C VAL A 7 -13.40 12.49 -12.43
N HIS A 8 -13.22 11.18 -12.56
CA HIS A 8 -13.27 10.26 -11.44
C HIS A 8 -12.03 10.52 -10.57
N ILE A 9 -12.24 11.13 -9.40
CA ILE A 9 -11.21 11.42 -8.39
C ILE A 9 -10.88 10.15 -7.56
N LEU A 10 -11.27 8.96 -8.04
CA LEU A 10 -11.08 7.67 -7.35
C LEU A 10 -10.21 6.69 -8.13
N ASP A 11 -9.53 7.12 -9.19
CA ASP A 11 -8.54 6.29 -9.90
C ASP A 11 -7.17 6.38 -9.21
N ASP A 12 -7.11 6.15 -7.89
CA ASP A 12 -5.89 5.59 -7.31
C ASP A 12 -6.17 4.11 -7.04
N PRO A 13 -6.09 3.26 -8.09
CA PRO A 13 -6.11 1.83 -7.84
C PRO A 13 -4.95 1.54 -6.88
N MET A 14 -5.24 0.90 -5.74
CA MET A 14 -4.24 0.04 -5.13
C MET A 14 -3.59 -0.71 -6.29
N PRO A 15 -2.25 -0.68 -6.47
CA PRO A 15 -1.64 -1.09 -7.72
C PRO A 15 -2.18 -2.47 -8.08
N GLU A 16 -3.12 -2.48 -9.04
CA GLU A 16 -3.70 -3.71 -9.57
C GLU A 16 -2.50 -4.51 -10.03
N TYR A 17 -2.22 -5.62 -9.34
CA TYR A 17 -1.17 -6.60 -9.62
C TYR A 17 -0.25 -6.17 -10.74
N GLY A 18 0.60 -5.17 -10.45
CA GLY A 18 1.22 -4.34 -11.47
C GLY A 18 1.66 -5.18 -12.64
N ASP A 19 1.02 -4.98 -13.79
CA ASP A 19 1.64 -5.34 -15.04
C ASP A 19 2.91 -4.48 -15.08
N HIS A 20 4.00 -5.07 -14.58
CA HIS A 20 5.32 -4.47 -14.63
C HIS A 20 5.69 -4.48 -16.10
N GLU A 21 5.22 -3.45 -16.79
CA GLU A 21 5.66 -3.16 -18.13
C GLU A 21 7.18 -2.98 -18.09
N PRO A 22 7.90 -3.52 -19.10
CA PRO A 22 9.31 -3.28 -19.26
C PRO A 22 9.59 -1.77 -19.16
N THR A 23 10.49 -1.40 -18.27
CA THR A 23 10.89 -0.01 -18.06
C THR A 23 12.32 0.19 -18.49
N ASP A 24 12.59 1.35 -19.11
CA ASP A 24 13.94 1.78 -19.48
C ASP A 24 14.62 2.59 -18.36
N ASP A 25 13.97 2.78 -17.20
CA ASP A 25 14.58 3.46 -16.05
C ASP A 25 15.67 2.57 -15.44
N PRO A 26 16.96 2.96 -15.52
CA PRO A 26 18.06 2.14 -15.01
C PRO A 26 17.94 1.81 -13.53
N LEU A 27 17.32 2.69 -12.73
CA LEU A 27 17.15 2.49 -11.29
C LEU A 27 16.05 1.47 -10.99
N GLN A 28 14.98 1.44 -11.79
CA GLN A 28 13.95 0.40 -11.68
C GLN A 28 14.49 -0.97 -12.11
N ILE A 29 15.27 -1.03 -13.19
CA ILE A 29 15.96 -2.25 -13.62
C ILE A 29 16.89 -2.77 -12.53
N LEU A 30 17.67 -1.87 -11.91
CA LEU A 30 18.55 -2.19 -10.78
C LEU A 30 17.77 -2.78 -9.60
N ARG A 31 16.69 -2.12 -9.19
CA ARG A 31 15.85 -2.55 -8.06
C ARG A 31 15.16 -3.88 -8.33
N HIS A 32 14.62 -4.06 -9.53
CA HIS A 32 14.00 -5.31 -9.93
C HIS A 32 15.01 -6.46 -9.97
N SER A 33 16.21 -6.22 -10.49
CA SER A 33 17.32 -7.18 -10.43
C SER A 33 17.76 -7.48 -9.00
N THR A 34 17.73 -6.50 -8.11
CA THR A 34 18.02 -6.71 -6.69
C THR A 34 16.93 -7.52 -5.98
N ALA A 35 15.67 -7.41 -6.41
CA ALA A 35 14.60 -8.29 -5.95
C ALA A 35 14.88 -9.76 -6.32
N HIS A 36 15.31 -10.03 -7.56
CA HIS A 36 15.73 -11.37 -7.97
C HIS A 36 16.95 -11.86 -7.19
N LEU A 37 17.93 -10.99 -6.93
CA LEU A 37 19.07 -11.31 -6.07
C LEU A 37 18.63 -11.70 -4.65
N LEU A 38 17.64 -10.99 -4.09
CA LEU A 38 17.04 -11.32 -2.81
C LEU A 38 16.39 -12.71 -2.85
N ALA A 39 15.56 -13.01 -3.86
CA ALA A 39 14.91 -14.31 -3.98
C ALA A 39 15.91 -15.46 -4.19
N ALA A 40 16.96 -15.24 -4.99
CA ALA A 40 18.06 -16.19 -5.13
C ALA A 40 18.76 -16.46 -3.78
N ALA A 41 19.07 -15.41 -3.02
CA ALA A 41 19.70 -15.56 -1.70
C ALA A 41 18.79 -16.29 -0.70
N VAL A 42 17.49 -15.97 -0.69
CA VAL A 42 16.50 -16.61 0.20
C VAL A 42 16.34 -18.08 -0.13
N THR A 43 16.18 -18.44 -1.40
CA THR A 43 15.97 -19.84 -1.81
C THR A 43 17.19 -20.73 -1.54
N GLU A 44 18.40 -20.17 -1.54
CA GLU A 44 19.61 -20.89 -1.14
C GLU A 44 19.77 -21.03 0.39
N LEU A 45 19.43 -20.00 1.17
CA LEU A 45 19.51 -20.05 2.63
C LEU A 45 18.39 -20.87 3.26
N TYR A 46 17.21 -20.86 2.63
CA TYR A 46 15.99 -21.50 3.12
C TYR A 46 15.39 -22.40 2.02
N PRO A 47 16.01 -23.57 1.74
CA PRO A 47 15.50 -24.49 0.74
C PRO A 47 14.04 -24.89 0.99
N GLY A 48 13.25 -24.92 -0.08
CA GLY A 48 11.81 -25.21 -0.01
C GLY A 48 10.90 -24.00 0.23
N THR A 49 11.47 -22.80 0.42
CA THR A 49 10.69 -21.55 0.43
C THR A 49 10.01 -21.34 -0.92
N LYS A 50 8.72 -21.02 -0.91
CA LYS A 50 8.02 -20.63 -2.14
C LYS A 50 8.08 -19.12 -2.30
N TYR A 51 8.18 -18.64 -3.53
CA TYR A 51 8.30 -17.21 -3.83
C TYR A 51 7.21 -16.78 -4.80
N ALA A 52 6.62 -15.63 -4.51
CA ALA A 52 5.43 -15.13 -5.19
C ALA A 52 5.77 -13.98 -6.15
N ILE A 53 5.82 -12.74 -5.67
CA ILE A 53 6.01 -11.56 -6.53
C ILE A 53 7.10 -10.68 -5.93
N GLY A 54 7.97 -10.14 -6.81
CA GLY A 54 9.12 -9.34 -6.42
C GLY A 54 9.33 -8.08 -7.27
N PRO A 55 8.48 -7.06 -7.11
CA PRO A 55 8.53 -5.91 -7.98
C PRO A 55 9.50 -4.84 -7.47
N ALA A 56 9.96 -4.01 -8.40
CA ALA A 56 10.50 -2.71 -8.05
C ALA A 56 9.36 -1.74 -7.71
N ILE A 57 9.57 -0.90 -6.70
CA ILE A 57 8.61 0.09 -6.23
C ILE A 57 9.21 1.50 -6.32
N LYS A 58 8.38 2.46 -6.74
CA LYS A 58 8.77 3.88 -6.83
C LYS A 58 8.69 4.57 -5.47
N GLU A 59 7.63 4.28 -4.70
CA GLU A 59 7.36 4.91 -3.42
C GLU A 59 6.88 3.87 -2.39
N PRO A 60 7.61 3.67 -1.26
CA PRO A 60 8.97 4.16 -1.04
C PRO A 60 9.95 3.57 -2.08
N PRO A 61 11.01 4.30 -2.45
CA PRO A 61 11.92 3.87 -3.51
C PRO A 61 12.71 2.61 -3.12
N GLY A 62 12.49 1.51 -3.86
CA GLY A 62 13.13 0.24 -3.58
C GLY A 62 12.51 -0.94 -4.32
N PHE A 63 12.42 -2.08 -3.63
CA PHE A 63 11.79 -3.29 -4.09
C PHE A 63 11.23 -4.07 -2.90
N TYR A 64 10.36 -5.03 -3.16
CA TYR A 64 10.05 -6.06 -2.19
C TYR A 64 10.03 -7.43 -2.85
N TYR A 65 9.99 -8.48 -2.05
CA TYR A 65 9.68 -9.82 -2.53
C TYR A 65 8.84 -10.57 -1.49
N ASP A 66 7.76 -11.21 -1.96
CA ASP A 66 6.85 -12.01 -1.15
C ASP A 66 7.26 -13.49 -1.13
N PHE A 67 7.37 -14.04 0.07
CA PHE A 67 7.79 -15.43 0.31
C PHE A 67 6.82 -16.17 1.21
N ASP A 68 6.68 -17.46 0.97
CA ASP A 68 6.00 -18.41 1.83
C ASP A 68 7.07 -19.30 2.49
N PHE A 69 7.43 -18.93 3.71
CA PHE A 69 8.41 -19.66 4.49
C PHE A 69 7.73 -20.73 5.34
N THR A 70 8.38 -21.90 5.45
CA THR A 70 7.97 -22.93 6.40
C THR A 70 8.13 -22.47 7.86
N LYS A 71 9.07 -21.57 8.13
CA LYS A 71 9.29 -20.92 9.41
C LYS A 71 9.28 -19.40 9.21
N PRO A 72 8.45 -18.64 9.95
CA PRO A 72 8.45 -17.19 9.84
C PRO A 72 9.86 -16.62 10.04
N ILE A 73 10.23 -15.67 9.18
CA ILE A 73 11.43 -14.86 9.34
C ILE A 73 11.09 -13.52 9.98
N SER A 74 12.08 -12.89 10.58
CA SER A 74 11.96 -11.61 11.26
C SER A 74 13.06 -10.65 10.82
N GLU A 75 13.03 -9.40 11.32
CA GLU A 75 14.07 -8.42 10.99
C GLU A 75 15.48 -8.86 11.45
N SER A 76 15.59 -9.73 12.46
CA SER A 76 16.89 -10.26 12.90
C SER A 76 17.54 -11.22 11.90
N ASP A 77 16.78 -11.75 10.94
CA ASP A 77 17.28 -12.65 9.89
C ASP A 77 17.82 -11.88 8.67
N LEU A 78 17.42 -10.62 8.50
CA LEU A 78 17.83 -9.77 7.37
C LEU A 78 19.36 -9.63 7.20
N PRO A 79 20.18 -9.51 8.26
CA PRO A 79 21.63 -9.45 8.11
C PRO A 79 22.23 -10.70 7.44
N ALA A 80 21.69 -11.89 7.73
CA ALA A 80 22.17 -13.13 7.12
C ALA A 80 21.78 -13.21 5.63
N ILE A 81 20.55 -12.83 5.30
CA ILE A 81 20.05 -12.74 3.91
C ILE A 81 20.87 -11.73 3.12
N GLU A 82 21.06 -10.51 3.65
CA GLU A 82 21.84 -9.46 3.01
C GLU A 82 23.30 -9.90 2.80
N SER A 83 23.90 -10.61 3.77
CA SER A 83 25.24 -11.18 3.61
C SER A 83 25.28 -12.19 2.46
N ARG A 84 24.28 -13.06 2.31
CA ARG A 84 24.22 -13.99 1.18
C ARG A 84 24.02 -13.28 -0.15
N MET A 85 23.14 -12.27 -0.22
CA MET A 85 22.98 -11.41 -1.39
C MET A 85 24.32 -10.79 -1.82
N ARG A 86 25.11 -10.27 -0.87
CA ARG A 86 26.44 -9.70 -1.16
C ARG A 86 27.42 -10.74 -1.70
N ARG A 87 27.39 -11.98 -1.21
CA ARG A 87 28.21 -13.08 -1.76
C ARG A 87 27.83 -13.40 -3.20
N ILE A 88 26.53 -13.56 -3.49
CA ILE A 88 26.03 -13.82 -4.85
C ILE A 88 26.41 -12.66 -5.80
N ALA A 89 26.30 -11.40 -5.34
CA ALA A 89 26.75 -10.24 -6.11
C ALA A 89 28.25 -10.28 -6.44
N GLN A 90 29.09 -10.74 -5.51
CA GLN A 90 30.54 -10.90 -5.74
C GLN A 90 30.86 -12.01 -6.74
N GLU A 91 30.09 -13.11 -6.72
CA GLU A 91 30.19 -14.22 -7.67
C GLU A 91 29.91 -13.77 -9.12
N GLY A 92 29.10 -12.73 -9.32
CA GLY A 92 28.90 -12.11 -10.64
C GLY A 92 28.07 -12.97 -11.61
N ARG A 93 27.12 -13.74 -11.08
CA ARG A 93 26.20 -14.57 -11.87
C ARG A 93 25.44 -13.72 -12.92
N PRO A 94 25.30 -14.20 -14.16
CA PRO A 94 24.52 -13.52 -15.19
C PRO A 94 23.01 -13.63 -14.90
N PHE A 95 22.24 -12.67 -15.42
CA PHE A 95 20.78 -12.78 -15.53
C PHE A 95 20.44 -13.29 -16.94
N GLU A 96 20.16 -14.59 -17.06
CA GLU A 96 19.92 -15.24 -18.34
C GLU A 96 18.43 -15.27 -18.65
N LYS A 97 18.02 -14.54 -19.69
CA LYS A 97 16.63 -14.57 -20.19
C LYS A 97 16.42 -15.81 -21.06
N GLU A 98 15.41 -16.60 -20.73
CA GLU A 98 14.97 -17.74 -21.54
C GLU A 98 13.48 -17.58 -21.87
N ILE A 99 13.08 -18.02 -23.08
CA ILE A 99 11.67 -18.17 -23.43
C ILE A 99 11.38 -19.67 -23.49
N LEU A 100 10.64 -20.16 -22.51
CA LEU A 100 10.27 -21.57 -22.41
C LEU A 100 8.87 -21.80 -22.99
N PRO A 101 8.62 -22.94 -23.66
CA PRO A 101 7.26 -23.39 -23.91
C PRO A 101 6.48 -23.49 -22.60
N ARG A 102 5.21 -23.09 -22.61
CA ARG A 102 4.34 -23.04 -21.42
C ARG A 102 4.34 -24.34 -20.63
N GLU A 103 4.25 -25.48 -21.31
CA GLU A 103 4.27 -26.80 -20.69
C GLU A 103 5.59 -27.08 -19.93
N LYS A 104 6.73 -26.71 -20.54
CA LYS A 104 8.05 -26.86 -19.90
C LYS A 104 8.22 -25.93 -18.71
N ALA A 105 7.73 -24.69 -18.79
CA ALA A 105 7.76 -23.76 -17.67
C ALA A 105 6.93 -24.29 -16.49
N ILE A 106 5.73 -24.82 -16.78
CA ILE A 106 4.87 -25.46 -15.78
C ILE A 106 5.57 -26.66 -15.13
N GLU A 107 6.20 -27.53 -15.94
CA GLU A 107 6.95 -28.68 -15.42
C GLU A 107 8.10 -28.25 -14.49
N GLU A 108 8.88 -27.25 -14.90
CA GLU A 108 10.03 -26.76 -14.15
C GLU A 108 9.62 -26.11 -12.82
N PHE A 109 8.59 -25.27 -12.79
CA PHE A 109 8.08 -24.67 -11.55
C PHE A 109 7.39 -25.70 -10.65
N ARG A 110 6.72 -26.71 -11.22
CA ARG A 110 6.16 -27.84 -10.44
C ARG A 110 7.24 -28.67 -9.78
N LYS A 111 8.33 -28.98 -10.49
CA LYS A 111 9.48 -29.72 -9.95
C LYS A 111 10.15 -28.96 -8.80
N ARG A 112 10.12 -27.63 -8.84
CA ARG A 112 10.65 -26.73 -7.80
C ARG A 112 9.67 -26.45 -6.66
N GLY A 113 8.44 -26.95 -6.73
CA GLY A 113 7.39 -26.71 -5.72
C GLY A 113 6.90 -25.26 -5.65
N GLN A 114 6.93 -24.53 -6.76
CA GLN A 114 6.62 -23.09 -6.82
C GLN A 114 5.18 -22.83 -7.27
N ASP A 115 4.22 -23.15 -6.39
CA ASP A 115 2.77 -23.12 -6.71
C ASP A 115 2.29 -21.72 -7.12
N TYR A 116 2.77 -20.66 -6.46
CA TYR A 116 2.42 -19.28 -6.80
C TYR A 116 2.81 -18.91 -8.24
N LYS A 117 3.93 -19.45 -8.76
CA LYS A 117 4.35 -19.23 -10.14
C LYS A 117 3.47 -19.99 -11.13
N LEU A 118 2.98 -21.17 -10.76
CA LEU A 118 2.01 -21.92 -11.57
C LEU A 118 0.69 -21.16 -11.72
N GLU A 119 0.19 -20.57 -10.64
CA GLU A 119 -0.98 -19.69 -10.69
C GLU A 119 -0.74 -18.46 -11.59
N LEU A 120 0.42 -17.81 -11.47
CA LEU A 120 0.75 -16.66 -12.32
C LEU A 120 0.85 -17.04 -13.80
N ILE A 121 1.37 -18.21 -14.14
CA ILE A 121 1.39 -18.71 -15.53
C ILE A 121 -0.03 -18.96 -16.04
N ALA A 122 -0.90 -19.53 -15.20
CA ALA A 122 -2.28 -19.80 -15.56
C ALA A 122 -3.04 -18.51 -15.92
N ASP A 123 -2.83 -17.46 -15.13
CA ASP A 123 -3.60 -16.22 -15.20
C ASP A 123 -3.03 -15.18 -16.16
N LYS A 124 -1.71 -14.97 -16.15
CA LYS A 124 -1.08 -13.82 -16.82
C LYS A 124 -0.41 -14.15 -18.14
N VAL A 125 -0.03 -15.42 -18.38
CA VAL A 125 0.62 -15.78 -19.63
C VAL A 125 -0.41 -16.06 -20.70
N MET A 126 -0.51 -15.16 -21.67
CA MET A 126 -1.30 -15.33 -22.89
C MET A 126 -0.38 -15.85 -24.01
N GLY A 127 -0.64 -17.08 -24.46
CA GLY A 127 0.15 -17.76 -25.50
C GLY A 127 1.08 -18.86 -25.00
N ASP A 128 1.93 -19.35 -25.90
CA ASP A 128 2.73 -20.57 -25.69
C ASP A 128 4.13 -20.31 -25.13
N GLY A 129 4.61 -19.07 -25.15
CA GLY A 129 5.94 -18.69 -24.67
C GLY A 129 5.90 -18.03 -23.30
N VAL A 130 6.65 -18.57 -22.34
CA VAL A 130 6.81 -18.04 -20.98
C VAL A 130 8.21 -17.46 -20.83
N SER A 131 8.30 -16.16 -20.55
CA SER A 131 9.58 -15.50 -20.25
C SER A 131 10.02 -15.82 -18.82
N VAL A 132 11.23 -16.35 -18.68
CA VAL A 132 11.84 -16.65 -17.39
C VAL A 132 13.26 -16.08 -17.33
N TYR A 133 13.73 -15.79 -16.12
CA TYR A 133 15.11 -15.41 -15.87
C TYR A 133 15.79 -16.37 -14.92
N ARG A 134 17.00 -16.79 -15.27
CA ARG A 134 17.87 -17.62 -14.46
C ARG A 134 18.99 -16.81 -13.84
N THR A 135 19.28 -17.07 -12.56
CA THR A 135 20.39 -16.46 -11.82
C THR A 135 21.11 -17.53 -11.01
N GLY A 136 21.99 -18.28 -11.66
CA GLY A 136 22.51 -19.54 -11.12
C GLY A 136 21.39 -20.58 -11.03
N ASP A 137 21.18 -21.18 -9.86
CA ASP A 137 20.13 -22.20 -9.67
C ASP A 137 18.73 -21.59 -9.52
N PHE A 138 18.62 -20.29 -9.20
CA PHE A 138 17.35 -19.59 -9.07
C PHE A 138 16.73 -19.35 -10.46
N LEU A 139 15.42 -19.58 -10.57
CA LEU A 139 14.63 -19.39 -11.78
C LEU A 139 13.36 -18.64 -11.45
N ASP A 140 13.04 -17.59 -12.19
CA ASP A 140 11.87 -16.76 -11.92
C ASP A 140 11.04 -16.46 -13.17
N LEU A 141 9.73 -16.33 -12.98
CA LEU A 141 8.80 -15.86 -14.00
C LEU A 141 8.89 -14.33 -14.08
N CYS A 142 9.45 -13.81 -15.17
CA CYS A 142 9.73 -12.40 -15.29
C CYS A 142 9.91 -11.98 -16.76
N LEU A 143 9.42 -10.78 -17.11
CA LEU A 143 9.60 -10.16 -18.44
C LEU A 143 10.94 -9.41 -18.56
N GLY A 144 11.42 -8.89 -17.43
CA GLY A 144 12.59 -8.01 -17.29
C GLY A 144 12.32 -6.60 -17.81
N PRO A 145 13.36 -5.84 -18.20
CA PRO A 145 14.76 -6.25 -18.28
C PRO A 145 15.45 -6.36 -16.91
N HIS A 146 16.64 -6.97 -16.91
CA HIS A 146 17.56 -7.05 -15.77
C HIS A 146 18.92 -6.43 -16.11
N VAL A 147 19.71 -6.12 -15.08
CA VAL A 147 21.14 -5.81 -15.27
C VAL A 147 21.88 -7.03 -15.83
N ASN A 148 23.07 -6.83 -16.39
CA ASN A 148 23.80 -7.92 -17.04
C ASN A 148 24.27 -8.99 -16.04
N SER A 149 24.75 -8.55 -14.88
CA SER A 149 25.30 -9.45 -13.85
C SER A 149 24.92 -8.98 -12.46
N THR A 150 24.78 -9.94 -11.54
CA THR A 150 24.67 -9.65 -10.11
C THR A 150 25.83 -8.80 -9.56
N ARG A 151 26.98 -8.73 -10.26
CA ARG A 151 28.11 -7.84 -9.92
C ARG A 151 27.79 -6.35 -10.09
N ASP A 152 26.78 -6.02 -10.86
CA ASP A 152 26.30 -4.63 -11.03
C ASP A 152 25.50 -4.16 -9.81
N LEU A 153 25.05 -5.09 -8.95
CA LEU A 153 24.24 -4.82 -7.76
C LEU A 153 25.13 -4.54 -6.55
N LYS A 154 25.67 -3.32 -6.45
CA LYS A 154 26.68 -2.97 -5.44
C LYS A 154 26.12 -2.33 -4.17
N ALA A 155 25.12 -1.46 -4.32
CA ALA A 155 24.58 -0.66 -3.22
C ALA A 155 23.11 -1.01 -2.99
N PHE A 156 22.88 -1.93 -2.05
CA PHE A 156 21.54 -2.29 -1.60
C PHE A 156 21.51 -2.50 -0.08
N LYS A 157 20.30 -2.40 0.49
CA LYS A 157 20.02 -2.60 1.91
C LYS A 157 18.63 -3.22 2.08
N LEU A 158 18.53 -4.27 2.91
CA LEU A 158 17.23 -4.76 3.38
C LEU A 158 16.74 -3.91 4.54
N GLN A 159 15.43 -3.61 4.57
CA GLN A 159 14.86 -2.60 5.45
C GLN A 159 13.97 -3.20 6.54
N ARG A 160 12.88 -3.85 6.14
CA ARG A 160 11.87 -4.36 7.08
C ARG A 160 11.18 -5.60 6.52
N VAL A 161 10.50 -6.31 7.41
CA VAL A 161 9.61 -7.43 7.08
C VAL A 161 8.17 -7.05 7.38
N SER A 162 7.22 -7.43 6.53
CA SER A 162 5.78 -7.28 6.80
C SER A 162 4.99 -8.51 6.36
N GLY A 163 3.76 -8.63 6.83
CA GLY A 163 2.80 -9.56 6.23
C GLY A 163 2.24 -9.01 4.93
N ALA A 164 1.94 -9.89 3.98
CA ALA A 164 1.13 -9.62 2.80
C ALA A 164 0.21 -10.80 2.58
N TYR A 165 -0.98 -10.59 2.03
CA TYR A 165 -1.86 -11.69 1.66
C TYR A 165 -1.72 -11.99 0.18
N TRP A 166 -1.71 -13.27 -0.19
CA TRP A 166 -1.71 -13.65 -1.60
C TRP A 166 -2.93 -13.02 -2.28
N ARG A 167 -2.70 -12.34 -3.40
CA ARG A 167 -3.73 -11.56 -4.12
C ARG A 167 -4.36 -10.39 -3.35
N GLY A 168 -3.78 -9.99 -2.22
CA GLY A 168 -4.35 -8.94 -1.36
C GLY A 168 -5.65 -9.39 -0.69
N ASP A 169 -5.96 -10.69 -0.74
CA ASP A 169 -7.18 -11.28 -0.20
C ASP A 169 -6.85 -11.92 1.15
N GLU A 170 -7.38 -11.34 2.23
CA GLU A 170 -7.19 -11.80 3.61
C GLU A 170 -7.60 -13.26 3.85
N LYS A 171 -8.41 -13.84 2.95
CA LYS A 171 -8.82 -15.26 3.00
C LYS A 171 -7.79 -16.21 2.41
N LYS A 172 -6.75 -15.69 1.77
CA LYS A 172 -5.68 -16.47 1.12
C LYS A 172 -4.44 -16.58 2.02
N PRO A 173 -3.48 -17.47 1.68
CA PRO A 173 -2.28 -17.63 2.49
C PRO A 173 -1.56 -16.31 2.75
N GLN A 174 -1.14 -16.13 4.00
CA GLN A 174 -0.31 -15.01 4.42
C GLN A 174 1.15 -15.28 4.03
N LEU A 175 1.71 -14.35 3.26
CA LEU A 175 3.09 -14.32 2.82
C LEU A 175 3.90 -13.36 3.69
N THR A 176 5.20 -13.60 3.72
CA THR A 176 6.19 -12.71 4.33
C THR A 176 6.82 -11.85 3.25
N ARG A 177 6.60 -10.55 3.33
CA ARG A 177 7.17 -9.55 2.44
C ARG A 177 8.46 -9.00 3.01
N ILE A 178 9.56 -9.11 2.26
CA ILE A 178 10.83 -8.48 2.62
C ILE A 178 11.01 -7.24 1.76
N TYR A 179 11.17 -6.08 2.40
CA TYR A 179 11.47 -4.81 1.72
C TYR A 179 12.97 -4.56 1.65
N GLY A 180 13.41 -3.98 0.54
CA GLY A 180 14.77 -3.50 0.36
C GLY A 180 14.83 -2.29 -0.56
N THR A 181 16.00 -1.66 -0.61
CA THR A 181 16.28 -0.56 -1.53
C THR A 181 17.62 -0.78 -2.22
N ALA A 182 17.76 -0.27 -3.43
CA ALA A 182 18.97 -0.36 -4.23
C ALA A 182 19.19 0.95 -5.00
N TRP A 183 20.46 1.34 -5.13
CA TRP A 183 20.92 2.61 -5.68
C TRP A 183 22.13 2.42 -6.58
N GLN A 184 22.39 3.36 -7.49
CA GLN A 184 23.49 3.25 -8.44
C GLN A 184 24.86 3.32 -7.75
N SER A 185 24.93 4.03 -6.62
CA SER A 185 26.15 4.21 -5.84
C SER A 185 25.93 3.99 -4.34
N GLN A 186 27.00 3.63 -3.62
CA GLN A 186 26.95 3.51 -2.16
C GLN A 186 26.62 4.85 -1.50
N LYS A 187 27.09 5.96 -2.09
CA LYS A 187 26.79 7.31 -1.62
C LYS A 187 25.29 7.60 -1.64
N GLU A 188 24.60 7.32 -2.76
CA GLU A 188 23.16 7.52 -2.85
C GLU A 188 22.38 6.65 -1.86
N LEU A 189 22.82 5.41 -1.65
CA LEU A 189 22.22 4.55 -0.64
C LEU A 189 22.39 5.16 0.76
N ASP A 190 23.60 5.60 1.12
CA ASP A 190 23.87 6.20 2.42
C ASP A 190 23.07 7.49 2.63
N ASP A 191 22.97 8.35 1.60
CA ASP A 191 22.16 9.57 1.61
C ASP A 191 20.67 9.24 1.82
N TYR A 192 20.15 8.20 1.16
CA TYR A 192 18.77 7.76 1.34
C TYR A 192 18.51 7.15 2.73
N MET A 193 19.44 6.34 3.24
CA MET A 193 19.30 5.78 4.59
C MET A 193 19.31 6.88 5.66
N LYS A 194 20.14 7.92 5.48
CA LYS A 194 20.13 9.11 6.35
C LYS A 194 18.82 9.88 6.24
N PHE A 195 18.27 10.03 5.04
CA PHE A 195 16.95 10.64 4.85
C PHE A 195 15.86 9.87 5.61
N LEU A 196 15.84 8.54 5.56
CA LEU A 196 14.87 7.72 6.29
C LEU A 196 15.03 7.85 7.81
N GLU A 197 16.27 7.88 8.32
CA GLU A 197 16.52 8.10 9.75
C GLU A 197 15.97 9.48 10.21
N GLU A 198 16.17 10.50 9.38
CA GLU A 198 15.67 11.85 9.62
C GLU A 198 14.14 11.94 9.51
N ALA A 199 13.51 11.18 8.61
CA ALA A 199 12.06 11.09 8.49
C ALA A 199 11.44 10.38 9.72
N GLU A 200 12.05 9.30 10.19
CA GLU A 200 11.60 8.53 11.37
C GLU A 200 11.62 9.40 12.65
N LYS A 201 12.61 10.31 12.78
CA LYS A 201 12.65 11.28 13.89
C LYS A 201 11.45 12.25 13.87
N ARG A 202 10.75 12.39 12.75
CA ARG A 202 9.63 13.30 12.54
C ARG A 202 8.29 12.58 12.36
N ASP A 203 8.24 11.26 12.60
CA ASP A 203 6.98 10.52 12.58
C ASP A 203 6.06 11.01 13.70
N HIS A 204 4.85 11.46 13.34
CA HIS A 204 3.84 11.92 14.28
C HIS A 204 3.41 10.85 15.29
N LYS A 205 3.55 9.56 15.00
CA LYS A 205 3.28 8.46 15.94
C LYS A 205 4.31 8.42 17.05
N LYS A 206 5.58 8.60 16.69
CA LYS A 206 6.69 8.69 17.64
C LYS A 206 6.60 9.98 18.45
N LEU A 207 6.49 11.13 17.77
CA LEU A 207 6.37 12.43 18.43
C LEU A 207 5.09 12.52 19.28
N GLY A 208 3.97 11.98 18.79
CA GLY A 208 2.70 11.98 19.52
C GLY A 208 2.78 11.21 20.83
N LYS A 209 3.53 10.11 20.87
CA LYS A 209 3.82 9.37 22.10
C LYS A 209 4.79 10.14 23.00
N ASP A 210 5.92 10.59 22.46
CA ASP A 210 6.99 11.26 23.23
C ASP A 210 6.50 12.57 23.86
N LEU A 211 5.67 13.32 23.14
CA LEU A 211 5.07 14.58 23.56
C LEU A 211 3.68 14.42 24.20
N LYS A 212 3.20 13.19 24.38
CA LYS A 212 1.90 12.88 25.02
C LYS A 212 0.73 13.63 24.37
N LEU A 213 0.69 13.68 23.04
CA LEU A 213 -0.38 14.36 22.29
C LEU A 213 -1.61 13.47 22.12
N PHE A 214 -1.41 12.18 21.88
CA PHE A 214 -2.49 11.21 21.76
C PHE A 214 -2.05 9.82 22.22
N ALA A 215 -3.02 8.96 22.48
CA ALA A 215 -2.80 7.54 22.76
C ALA A 215 -3.71 6.69 21.86
N VAL A 216 -3.27 5.46 21.60
CA VAL A 216 -4.08 4.41 20.96
C VAL A 216 -4.17 3.26 21.96
N ASP A 217 -5.37 2.72 22.13
CA ASP A 217 -5.64 1.61 23.04
C ASP A 217 -6.54 0.60 22.33
N ASP A 218 -6.10 -0.65 22.26
CA ASP A 218 -6.81 -1.71 21.54
C ASP A 218 -8.22 -1.96 22.10
N ARG A 219 -8.47 -1.63 23.38
CA ARG A 219 -9.81 -1.73 23.99
C ARG A 219 -10.77 -0.67 23.47
N VAL A 220 -10.25 0.47 23.01
CA VAL A 220 -11.05 1.53 22.37
C VAL A 220 -11.33 1.17 20.91
N GLY A 221 -10.33 0.62 20.23
CA GLY A 221 -10.44 0.11 18.88
C GLY A 221 -9.46 0.75 17.88
N PRO A 222 -9.12 0.04 16.80
CA PRO A 222 -8.19 0.54 15.78
C PRO A 222 -8.77 1.78 15.08
N GLY A 223 -7.92 2.77 14.81
CA GLY A 223 -8.31 4.01 14.14
C GLY A 223 -9.04 5.03 15.03
N LEU A 224 -9.21 4.76 16.32
CA LEU A 224 -9.91 5.63 17.27
C LEU A 224 -8.94 6.23 18.32
N PRO A 225 -8.13 7.25 17.96
CA PRO A 225 -7.14 7.82 18.86
C PRO A 225 -7.78 8.62 20.01
N LEU A 226 -7.22 8.47 21.20
CA LEU A 226 -7.55 9.27 22.37
C LEU A 226 -6.67 10.53 22.39
N TRP A 227 -7.28 11.70 22.23
CA TRP A 227 -6.57 12.98 22.35
C TRP A 227 -6.26 13.29 23.81
N LEU A 228 -4.98 13.37 24.15
CA LEU A 228 -4.49 13.71 25.49
C LEU A 228 -4.50 15.24 25.68
N PRO A 229 -4.35 15.78 26.92
CA PRO A 229 -4.52 17.21 27.17
C PRO A 229 -3.71 18.15 26.26
N ASP A 230 -2.46 17.80 25.92
CA ASP A 230 -1.61 18.62 25.06
C ASP A 230 -2.06 18.55 23.59
N GLY A 231 -2.41 17.37 23.08
CA GLY A 231 -2.95 17.23 21.73
C GLY A 231 -4.35 17.84 21.58
N ALA A 232 -5.21 17.68 22.59
CA ALA A 232 -6.51 18.32 22.64
C ALA A 232 -6.40 19.85 22.69
N THR A 233 -5.35 20.39 23.31
CA THR A 233 -5.05 21.82 23.29
C THR A 233 -4.65 22.29 21.90
N ILE A 234 -3.73 21.61 21.23
CA ILE A 234 -3.37 21.92 19.84
C ILE A 234 -4.61 21.90 18.94
N ARG A 235 -5.41 20.83 19.04
CA ARG A 235 -6.66 20.68 18.29
C ARG A 235 -7.60 21.86 18.54
N ARG A 236 -7.83 22.24 19.79
CA ARG A 236 -8.72 23.37 20.15
C ARG A 236 -8.24 24.70 19.57
N GLU A 237 -6.94 24.96 19.54
CA GLU A 237 -6.41 26.19 18.94
C GLU A 237 -6.62 26.20 17.41
N LEU A 238 -6.45 25.05 16.74
CA LEU A 238 -6.75 24.92 15.30
C LEU A 238 -8.25 25.02 15.00
N GLU A 239 -9.11 24.40 15.80
CA GLU A 239 -10.57 24.47 15.67
C GLU A 239 -11.07 25.91 15.83
N ARG A 240 -10.58 26.65 16.84
CA ARG A 240 -10.92 28.06 17.02
C ARG A 240 -10.48 28.91 15.83
N PHE A 241 -9.23 28.72 15.41
CA PHE A 241 -8.69 29.46 14.28
C PHE A 241 -9.53 29.28 13.01
N ILE A 242 -9.89 28.04 12.65
CA ILE A 242 -10.65 27.80 11.42
C ILE A 242 -12.08 28.33 11.51
N VAL A 243 -12.75 28.13 12.66
CA VAL A 243 -14.10 28.67 12.88
C VAL A 243 -14.12 30.19 12.80
N ASP A 244 -13.14 30.87 13.42
CA ASP A 244 -13.02 32.33 13.37
C ASP A 244 -12.80 32.83 11.92
N GLU A 245 -11.95 32.15 11.15
CA GLU A 245 -11.71 32.46 9.73
C GLU A 245 -12.95 32.22 8.85
N GLU A 246 -13.67 31.13 9.08
CA GLU A 246 -14.89 30.77 8.35
C GLU A 246 -16.01 31.79 8.62
N LEU A 247 -16.22 32.15 9.88
CA LEU A 247 -17.17 33.19 10.28
C LEU A 247 -16.82 34.55 9.66
N ALA A 248 -15.55 34.95 9.68
CA ALA A 248 -15.09 36.20 9.06
C ALA A 248 -15.33 36.22 7.53
N ARG A 249 -15.44 35.05 6.89
CA ARG A 249 -15.70 34.89 5.46
C ARG A 249 -17.18 34.64 5.13
N GLY A 250 -18.06 34.75 6.13
CA GLY A 250 -19.51 34.63 5.96
C GLY A 250 -20.00 33.19 5.83
N TYR A 251 -19.29 32.21 6.39
CA TYR A 251 -19.85 30.88 6.61
C TYR A 251 -20.82 30.89 7.79
N GLN A 252 -21.84 30.04 7.70
CA GLN A 252 -22.80 29.81 8.77
C GLN A 252 -22.47 28.46 9.42
N HIS A 253 -21.94 28.50 10.64
CA HIS A 253 -21.63 27.28 11.38
C HIS A 253 -22.89 26.61 11.92
N VAL A 254 -22.94 25.30 11.75
CA VAL A 254 -24.01 24.43 12.23
C VAL A 254 -23.41 23.26 12.99
N ARG A 255 -24.22 22.59 13.80
CA ARG A 255 -23.86 21.28 14.38
C ARG A 255 -24.94 20.30 14.01
N THR A 256 -24.57 19.24 13.32
CA THR A 256 -25.52 18.20 12.90
C THR A 256 -25.24 16.88 13.62
N PRO A 257 -26.24 16.00 13.78
CA PRO A 257 -26.05 14.71 14.43
C PRO A 257 -24.97 13.86 13.76
N ASP A 258 -24.24 13.06 14.56
CA ASP A 258 -23.24 12.12 14.04
C ASP A 258 -23.87 10.82 13.50
N VAL A 259 -25.16 10.58 13.79
CA VAL A 259 -25.95 9.45 13.29
C VAL A 259 -27.22 9.92 12.59
N ALA A 260 -27.65 9.20 11.57
CA ALA A 260 -28.91 9.45 10.87
C ALA A 260 -29.59 8.16 10.42
N ARG A 261 -30.87 8.26 10.04
CA ARG A 261 -31.57 7.18 9.36
C ARG A 261 -30.84 6.81 8.07
N LEU A 262 -30.65 5.51 7.84
CA LEU A 262 -30.02 4.97 6.64
C LEU A 262 -30.70 5.49 5.35
N ASP A 263 -32.00 5.78 5.40
CA ASP A 263 -32.74 6.39 4.28
C ASP A 263 -32.15 7.72 3.80
N LEU A 264 -31.56 8.53 4.69
CA LEU A 264 -30.89 9.79 4.30
C LEU A 264 -29.66 9.51 3.42
N PHE A 265 -28.91 8.44 3.75
CA PHE A 265 -27.75 8.01 2.97
C PHE A 265 -28.16 7.30 1.68
N ARG A 266 -29.31 6.60 1.65
CA ARG A 266 -29.90 6.05 0.43
C ARG A 266 -30.35 7.14 -0.54
N GLN A 267 -31.00 8.20 -0.02
CA GLN A 267 -31.47 9.33 -0.84
C GLN A 267 -30.30 10.14 -1.42
N SER A 268 -29.23 10.32 -0.65
CA SER A 268 -28.04 11.02 -1.11
C SER A 268 -27.12 10.18 -2.00
N GLY A 269 -27.38 8.88 -2.17
CA GLY A 269 -26.57 7.96 -2.98
C GLY A 269 -25.38 7.33 -2.26
N HIS A 270 -25.12 7.71 -1.01
CA HIS A 270 -23.95 7.25 -0.26
C HIS A 270 -24.07 5.78 0.14
N ALA A 271 -25.26 5.33 0.52
CA ALA A 271 -25.47 3.93 0.90
C ALA A 271 -25.22 2.96 -0.26
N GLN A 272 -25.31 3.41 -1.52
CA GLN A 272 -25.08 2.58 -2.70
C GLN A 272 -23.61 2.59 -3.12
N LEU A 273 -22.91 3.71 -2.93
CA LEU A 273 -21.54 3.91 -3.40
C LEU A 273 -20.48 3.62 -2.32
N TYR A 274 -20.81 3.81 -1.05
CA TYR A 274 -19.86 3.75 0.06
C TYR A 274 -20.22 2.71 1.14
N ALA A 275 -21.24 1.87 0.93
CA ALA A 275 -21.70 0.89 1.92
C ALA A 275 -20.56 0.03 2.50
N GLU A 276 -19.59 -0.36 1.69
CA GLU A 276 -18.44 -1.18 2.14
C GLU A 276 -17.47 -0.43 3.07
N TYR A 277 -17.51 0.90 3.06
CA TYR A 277 -16.64 1.78 3.84
C TYR A 277 -17.36 2.44 5.03
N MET A 278 -18.64 2.16 5.21
CA MET A 278 -19.48 2.73 6.28
C MET A 278 -19.53 1.79 7.48
N TYR A 279 -19.67 2.35 8.68
CA TYR A 279 -19.96 1.54 9.86
C TYR A 279 -21.32 0.85 9.70
N PRO A 280 -21.46 -0.43 10.07
CA PRO A 280 -22.72 -1.14 9.88
C PRO A 280 -23.87 -0.44 10.61
N PRO A 281 -25.08 -0.41 10.02
CA PRO A 281 -26.21 0.26 10.64
C PRO A 281 -26.67 -0.47 11.91
N MET A 282 -27.01 0.31 12.93
CA MET A 282 -27.73 -0.15 14.11
C MET A 282 -29.19 -0.35 13.76
N LYS A 283 -29.71 -1.57 14.01
CA LYS A 283 -31.09 -1.95 13.71
C LYS A 283 -31.92 -1.99 14.98
N PHE A 284 -33.06 -1.31 14.95
CA PHE A 284 -34.04 -1.30 16.03
C PHE A 284 -35.17 -2.30 15.77
N GLU A 285 -35.89 -2.68 16.83
CA GLU A 285 -36.94 -3.71 16.77
C GLU A 285 -38.13 -3.31 15.88
N ASP A 286 -38.37 -2.01 15.73
CA ASP A 286 -39.42 -1.42 14.88
C ASP A 286 -39.03 -1.33 13.39
N GLY A 287 -37.83 -1.80 13.05
CA GLY A 287 -37.29 -1.77 11.69
C GLY A 287 -36.56 -0.47 11.33
N GLU A 288 -36.39 0.48 12.27
CA GLU A 288 -35.54 1.64 12.03
C GLU A 288 -34.07 1.23 11.94
N GLU A 289 -33.36 1.79 10.96
CA GLU A 289 -31.93 1.59 10.75
C GLU A 289 -31.22 2.94 10.87
N LEU A 290 -30.36 3.09 11.88
CA LEU A 290 -29.52 4.27 12.08
C LEU A 290 -28.06 3.94 11.77
N GLU A 291 -27.33 4.89 11.21
CA GLU A 291 -25.94 4.70 10.83
C GLU A 291 -25.10 5.92 11.15
N LEU A 292 -23.83 5.69 11.49
CA LEU A 292 -22.86 6.76 11.68
C LEU A 292 -22.61 7.44 10.33
N ARG A 293 -22.66 8.78 10.31
CA ARG A 293 -22.45 9.53 9.08
C ARG A 293 -21.02 9.29 8.53
N PRO A 294 -20.87 8.93 7.25
CA PRO A 294 -19.56 8.92 6.60
C PRO A 294 -19.13 10.32 6.14
N VAL A 295 -20.09 11.22 5.95
CA VAL A 295 -19.91 12.60 5.47
C VAL A 295 -20.98 13.53 6.05
N ASN A 296 -20.70 14.83 6.05
CA ASN A 296 -21.60 15.86 6.58
C ASN A 296 -22.66 16.33 5.55
N CYS A 297 -22.40 16.15 4.25
CA CYS A 297 -23.18 16.76 3.16
C CYS A 297 -24.70 16.51 3.24
N PRO A 298 -25.20 15.29 3.49
CA PRO A 298 -26.65 15.05 3.59
C PRO A 298 -27.32 15.86 4.70
N HIS A 299 -26.64 16.03 5.83
CA HIS A 299 -27.14 16.84 6.94
C HIS A 299 -27.15 18.34 6.60
N HIS A 300 -26.11 18.84 5.94
CA HIS A 300 -26.05 20.25 5.52
C HIS A 300 -27.14 20.58 4.49
N ILE A 301 -27.52 19.63 3.63
CA ILE A 301 -28.68 19.79 2.73
C ILE A 301 -29.99 19.84 3.50
N VAL A 302 -30.16 19.01 4.54
CA VAL A 302 -31.33 19.10 5.42
C VAL A 302 -31.39 20.48 6.11
N VAL A 303 -30.26 21.00 6.59
CA VAL A 303 -30.20 22.37 7.14
C VAL A 303 -30.61 23.40 6.11
N TYR A 304 -30.10 23.32 4.87
CA TYR A 304 -30.51 24.21 3.79
C TYR A 304 -32.02 24.19 3.54
N GLN A 305 -32.65 23.00 3.63
CA GLN A 305 -34.08 22.79 3.39
C GLN A 305 -35.00 23.26 4.53
N THR A 306 -34.46 23.69 5.67
CA THR A 306 -35.28 24.17 6.80
C THR A 306 -36.02 25.48 6.50
N GLU A 307 -35.56 26.26 5.53
CA GLU A 307 -36.14 27.54 5.14
C GLU A 307 -36.25 27.68 3.63
N LEU A 308 -37.27 28.40 3.14
CA LEU A 308 -37.35 28.80 1.75
C LEU A 308 -36.33 29.92 1.49
N ARG A 309 -35.54 29.77 0.42
CA ARG A 309 -34.48 30.71 0.04
C ARG A 309 -34.76 31.35 -1.31
N SER A 310 -34.44 32.64 -1.43
CA SER A 310 -34.41 33.39 -2.68
C SER A 310 -33.04 33.27 -3.35
N TYR A 311 -32.97 33.52 -4.66
CA TYR A 311 -31.68 33.63 -5.37
C TYR A 311 -30.75 34.71 -4.78
N ARG A 312 -31.32 35.69 -4.08
CA ARG A 312 -30.59 36.77 -3.40
C ARG A 312 -29.90 36.32 -2.11
N ASP A 313 -30.36 35.22 -1.52
CA ASP A 313 -29.77 34.65 -0.31
C ASP A 313 -28.50 33.83 -0.64
N LEU A 314 -28.16 33.72 -1.94
CA LEU A 314 -26.97 33.05 -2.43
C LEU A 314 -25.86 34.06 -2.73
N PRO A 315 -24.58 33.72 -2.48
CA PRO A 315 -24.09 32.40 -2.06
C PRO A 315 -24.28 32.11 -0.56
N LEU A 316 -24.83 30.93 -0.25
CA LEU A 316 -24.89 30.38 1.11
C LEU A 316 -23.71 29.43 1.33
N ARG A 317 -23.08 29.50 2.50
CA ARG A 317 -22.00 28.60 2.90
C ARG A 317 -22.28 28.04 4.28
N ILE A 318 -22.43 26.73 4.38
CA ILE A 318 -22.61 26.01 5.65
C ILE A 318 -21.27 25.37 6.00
N ALA A 319 -20.82 25.58 7.24
CA ALA A 319 -19.66 24.91 7.82
C ALA A 319 -20.10 24.18 9.10
N GLU A 320 -19.35 23.17 9.53
CA GLU A 320 -19.58 22.44 10.79
C GLU A 320 -18.28 22.20 11.52
#